data_AF-A0A536HHI9-F1
#
_entry.id   AF-A0A536HHI9-F1
#
_cell.length_a   1.000
_cell.length_b   1.000
_cell.length_c   1.000
_cell.angle_alpha   90.00
_cell.angle_beta   90.00
_cell.angle_gamma   90.00
#
_symmetry.space_group_name_H-M   'P 1'
#
loop_
_entity.id
_entity.type
_entity.pdbx_description
1 polymer ?
#
loop_
_entity_poly.entity_id
_entity_poly.type
_entity_poly.pdbx_seq_one_letter_code
_entity_poly.pdbx_strand_id
1 'polypeptide(L)'
;MNVVVTLSLELLRLPTRGRLALVLGALVVSLGLYELAFPTTYLGGVLMVPLILSAWLFEWQGGLLCFAIITLILGTSFGIALGNTFWSSAWFVPFVSGMLCGLVVCLAVGVLRHVSDALQGAQHKIVRAEKAYQLEHTLNESRDQALQNLNHELLTPFTQIQGYLELLETYQEQYNAETQACFLMYVRSGCEELLSLIATALESAQTPGRQQPHLSAFSLQHEVQAMMAHFEPRFRQDYRVKLDIAESTQVYADPHFVRQI
;
A
#
# COMPACT_ATOMS: atom_id res chain seq x y z
N MET A 1 -22.48 -20.08 -2.30
CA MET A 1 -21.54 -19.83 -1.18
C MET A 1 -21.05 -18.38 -1.12
N ASN A 2 -20.74 -17.73 -2.25
CA ASN A 2 -20.35 -16.30 -2.26
C ASN A 2 -21.42 -15.32 -1.75
N VAL A 3 -22.71 -15.52 -2.05
CA VAL A 3 -23.77 -14.56 -1.71
C VAL A 3 -24.00 -14.44 -0.20
N VAL A 4 -23.91 -15.56 0.54
CA VAL A 4 -24.05 -15.56 2.01
C VAL A 4 -22.85 -14.87 2.66
N VAL A 5 -21.65 -15.06 2.10
CA VAL A 5 -20.40 -14.42 2.58
C VAL A 5 -20.38 -12.91 2.26
N THR A 6 -20.91 -12.49 1.11
CA THR A 6 -20.97 -11.06 0.75
C THR A 6 -22.04 -10.30 1.55
N LEU A 7 -23.22 -10.89 1.76
CA LEU A 7 -24.27 -10.31 2.61
C LEU A 7 -23.82 -10.22 4.08
N SER A 8 -23.07 -11.21 4.55
CA SER A 8 -22.46 -11.18 5.89
C SER A 8 -21.31 -10.16 5.99
N LEU A 9 -20.65 -9.79 4.90
CA LEU A 9 -19.66 -8.71 4.92
C LEU A 9 -20.31 -7.31 4.85
N GLU A 10 -21.42 -7.16 4.11
CA GLU A 10 -22.15 -5.89 4.01
C GLU A 10 -22.87 -5.51 5.31
N LEU A 11 -23.51 -6.46 5.99
CA LEU A 11 -24.14 -6.17 7.28
C LEU A 11 -23.11 -5.75 8.35
N LEU A 12 -21.86 -6.21 8.23
CA LEU A 12 -20.74 -5.77 9.06
C LEU A 12 -20.18 -4.39 8.68
N ARG A 13 -20.59 -3.78 7.56
CA ARG A 13 -20.22 -2.38 7.26
C ARG A 13 -21.18 -1.35 7.84
N LEU A 14 -22.32 -1.79 8.38
CA LEU A 14 -23.27 -0.89 9.02
C LEU A 14 -22.69 -0.29 10.31
N PRO A 15 -22.92 1.02 10.58
CA PRO A 15 -22.54 1.65 11.83
C PRO A 15 -23.23 0.93 13.00
N THR A 16 -22.60 0.90 14.18
CA THR A 16 -23.07 0.21 15.39
C THR A 16 -24.53 0.53 15.74
N ARG A 17 -25.00 1.75 15.46
CA ARG A 17 -26.40 2.17 15.63
C ARG A 17 -27.38 1.46 14.69
N GLY A 18 -26.99 1.27 13.43
CA GLY A 18 -27.80 0.55 12.43
C GLY A 18 -27.90 -0.94 12.75
N ARG A 19 -26.81 -1.53 13.23
CA ARG A 19 -26.79 -2.92 13.72
C ARG A 19 -27.75 -3.13 14.89
N LEU A 20 -27.74 -2.22 15.86
CA LEU A 20 -28.65 -2.23 17.01
C LEU A 20 -30.11 -2.08 16.59
N ALA A 21 -30.41 -1.14 15.70
CA ALA A 21 -31.78 -0.93 15.20
C ALA A 21 -32.34 -2.16 14.48
N LEU A 22 -31.51 -2.86 13.70
CA LEU A 22 -31.91 -4.06 12.97
C LEU A 22 -32.19 -5.24 13.92
N VAL A 23 -31.33 -5.45 14.94
CA VAL A 23 -31.55 -6.48 15.97
C VAL A 23 -32.80 -6.18 16.80
N LEU A 24 -33.00 -4.92 17.22
CA LEU A 24 -34.17 -4.50 17.98
C LEU A 24 -35.46 -4.65 17.16
N GLY A 25 -35.45 -4.25 15.89
CA GLY A 25 -36.59 -4.42 14.99
C GLY A 25 -36.95 -5.88 14.79
N ALA A 26 -35.95 -6.75 14.53
CA ALA A 26 -36.16 -8.18 14.41
C ALA A 26 -36.72 -8.80 15.70
N LEU A 27 -36.23 -8.36 16.87
CA LEU A 27 -36.71 -8.80 18.18
C LEU A 27 -38.17 -8.40 18.44
N VAL A 28 -38.55 -7.14 18.15
CA VAL A 28 -39.93 -6.67 18.32
C VAL A 28 -40.90 -7.41 17.40
N VAL A 29 -40.52 -7.61 16.12
CA VAL A 29 -41.35 -8.33 15.15
C VAL A 29 -41.52 -9.81 15.54
N SER A 30 -40.44 -10.46 15.99
CA SER A 30 -40.49 -11.87 16.41
C SER A 30 -41.28 -12.06 17.71
N LEU A 31 -41.17 -11.14 18.67
CA LEU A 31 -41.97 -11.16 19.90
C LEU A 31 -43.47 -10.94 19.60
N GLY A 32 -43.79 -9.98 18.72
CA GLY A 32 -45.19 -9.70 18.33
C GLY A 32 -45.84 -10.86 17.57
N LEU A 33 -45.10 -11.53 16.68
CA LEU A 33 -45.57 -12.74 15.99
C LEU A 33 -45.78 -13.92 16.96
N TYR A 34 -44.92 -14.04 17.98
CA TYR A 34 -45.04 -15.08 19.00
C TYR A 34 -46.30 -14.90 19.86
N GLU A 35 -46.57 -13.68 20.33
CA GLU A 35 -47.75 -13.35 21.12
C GLU A 35 -49.05 -13.52 20.32
N LEU A 36 -49.06 -13.22 19.01
CA LEU A 36 -50.24 -13.37 18.15
C LEU A 36 -50.57 -14.84 17.83
N ALA A 37 -49.56 -15.72 17.79
CA ALA A 37 -49.73 -17.15 17.49
C ALA A 37 -50.07 -18.00 18.73
N PHE A 38 -50.02 -17.40 19.92
CA PHE A 38 -50.41 -18.04 21.17
C PHE A 38 -51.94 -18.22 21.22
N PRO A 39 -52.53 -19.40 21.55
CA PRO A 39 -51.93 -20.61 22.15
C PRO A 39 -51.92 -21.87 21.25
N THR A 40 -52.18 -21.76 19.94
CA THR A 40 -52.50 -22.95 19.10
C THR A 40 -51.30 -23.59 18.40
N THR A 41 -50.17 -22.89 18.24
CA THR A 41 -48.95 -23.46 17.61
C THR A 41 -47.66 -23.04 18.31
N TYR A 42 -46.79 -24.01 18.61
CA TYR A 42 -45.48 -23.80 19.24
C TYR A 42 -44.46 -23.23 18.23
N LEU A 43 -44.59 -21.95 17.88
CA LEU A 43 -43.72 -21.25 16.92
C LEU A 43 -42.40 -20.74 17.54
N GLY A 44 -41.71 -21.59 18.32
CA GLY A 44 -40.44 -21.21 18.98
C GLY A 44 -39.30 -20.83 18.03
N GLY A 45 -39.37 -21.28 16.76
CA GLY A 45 -38.38 -20.97 15.73
C GLY A 45 -38.31 -19.48 15.35
N VAL A 46 -39.38 -18.71 15.53
CA VAL A 46 -39.41 -17.28 15.21
C VAL A 46 -38.48 -16.47 16.13
N LEU A 47 -38.27 -16.93 17.37
CA LEU A 47 -37.36 -16.32 18.33
C LEU A 47 -35.88 -16.64 18.06
N MET A 48 -35.57 -17.59 17.19
CA MET A 48 -34.20 -17.92 16.81
C MET A 48 -33.60 -16.88 15.85
N VAL A 49 -34.45 -16.20 15.06
CA VAL A 49 -34.02 -15.17 14.09
C VAL A 49 -33.26 -14.02 14.78
N PRO A 50 -33.78 -13.35 15.83
CA PRO A 50 -33.05 -12.29 16.54
C PRO A 50 -31.82 -12.81 17.31
N LEU A 51 -31.82 -14.08 17.75
CA LEU A 51 -30.65 -14.71 18.40
C LEU A 51 -29.48 -14.89 17.42
N ILE A 52 -29.76 -15.44 16.24
CA ILE A 52 -28.77 -15.62 15.18
C ILE A 52 -28.25 -14.24 14.75
N LEU A 53 -29.14 -13.26 14.56
CA LEU A 53 -28.76 -11.91 14.16
C LEU A 53 -27.88 -11.20 15.19
N SER A 54 -28.25 -11.26 16.47
CA SER A 54 -27.50 -10.60 17.55
C SER A 54 -26.11 -11.23 17.77
N ALA A 55 -26.02 -12.56 17.80
CA ALA A 55 -24.73 -13.28 17.86
C ALA A 55 -23.85 -12.96 16.64
N TRP A 56 -24.47 -12.80 15.48
CA TRP A 56 -23.78 -12.54 14.24
C TRP A 56 -23.44 -11.05 14.01
N LEU A 57 -24.01 -10.09 14.77
CA LEU A 57 -23.68 -8.65 14.70
C LEU A 57 -22.82 -8.12 15.86
N PHE A 58 -23.01 -8.63 17.08
CA PHE A 58 -22.39 -8.16 18.33
C PHE A 58 -21.53 -9.21 19.06
N GLU A 59 -21.00 -10.17 18.31
CA GLU A 59 -20.15 -11.26 18.78
C GLU A 59 -20.87 -12.14 19.83
N TRP A 60 -20.12 -12.98 20.54
CA TRP A 60 -20.70 -13.94 21.48
C TRP A 60 -21.41 -13.26 22.66
N GLN A 61 -20.97 -12.05 23.04
CA GLN A 61 -21.56 -11.25 24.12
C GLN A 61 -22.96 -10.72 23.77
N GLY A 62 -23.16 -10.25 22.54
CA GLY A 62 -24.47 -9.75 22.09
C GLY A 62 -25.53 -10.85 21.97
N GLY A 63 -25.12 -12.04 21.50
CA GLY A 63 -26.01 -13.20 21.43
C GLY A 63 -26.49 -13.67 22.81
N LEU A 64 -25.57 -13.74 23.78
CA LEU A 64 -25.89 -14.11 25.17
C LEU A 64 -26.83 -13.11 25.84
N LEU A 65 -26.61 -11.82 25.62
CA LEU A 65 -27.44 -10.76 26.20
C LEU A 65 -28.86 -10.77 25.61
N CYS A 66 -28.99 -10.99 24.29
CA CYS A 66 -30.28 -11.15 23.63
C CYS A 66 -31.04 -12.39 24.12
N PHE A 67 -30.33 -13.51 24.30
CA PHE A 67 -30.88 -14.74 24.88
C PHE A 67 -31.38 -14.54 26.32
N ALA A 68 -30.61 -13.87 27.16
CA ALA A 68 -31.02 -13.52 28.53
C ALA A 68 -32.28 -12.64 28.55
N ILE A 69 -32.39 -11.67 27.64
CA ILE A 69 -33.58 -10.80 27.53
C ILE A 69 -34.80 -11.61 27.08
N ILE A 70 -34.68 -12.43 26.03
CA ILE A 70 -35.79 -13.25 25.50
C ILE A 70 -36.29 -14.23 26.57
N THR A 71 -35.38 -14.92 27.28
CA THR A 71 -35.74 -15.85 28.36
C THR A 71 -36.42 -15.15 29.53
N LEU A 72 -35.96 -13.95 29.91
CA LEU A 72 -36.59 -13.15 30.96
C LEU A 72 -38.00 -12.68 30.56
N ILE A 73 -38.16 -12.19 29.33
CA ILE A 73 -39.47 -11.74 28.80
C ILE A 73 -40.46 -12.90 28.76
N LEU A 74 -40.07 -14.06 28.19
CA LEU A 74 -40.93 -15.24 28.18
C LEU A 74 -41.30 -15.67 29.60
N GLY A 75 -40.32 -15.76 30.51
CA GLY A 75 -40.57 -16.14 31.91
C GLY A 75 -41.59 -15.23 32.61
N THR A 76 -41.51 -13.92 32.40
CA THR A 76 -42.48 -12.96 32.97
C THR A 76 -43.86 -13.03 32.32
N SER A 77 -43.95 -13.17 30.99
CA SER A 77 -45.21 -13.29 30.25
C SER A 77 -45.99 -14.53 30.70
N PHE A 78 -45.32 -15.69 30.78
CA PHE A 78 -45.90 -16.93 31.29
C PHE A 78 -46.38 -16.81 32.76
N GLY A 79 -45.65 -16.08 33.59
CA GLY A 79 -45.98 -15.87 34.99
C GLY A 79 -47.23 -15.03 35.25
N ILE A 80 -47.43 -14.00 34.44
CA ILE A 80 -48.58 -13.10 34.57
C ILE A 80 -49.85 -13.75 34.00
N ALA A 81 -49.73 -14.50 32.90
CA ALA A 81 -50.89 -15.05 32.18
C ALA A 81 -51.56 -16.26 32.86
N LEU A 82 -50.82 -17.09 33.62
CA LEU A 82 -51.31 -18.39 34.13
C LEU A 82 -51.54 -18.44 35.66
N GLY A 83 -51.38 -17.31 36.36
CA GLY A 83 -51.36 -17.26 37.82
C GLY A 83 -50.21 -18.07 38.42
N ASN A 84 -50.13 -18.18 39.75
CA ASN A 84 -48.99 -18.76 40.52
C ASN A 84 -48.63 -20.24 40.20
N THR A 85 -49.21 -20.81 39.16
CA THR A 85 -48.99 -22.15 38.59
C THR A 85 -47.75 -22.19 37.68
N PHE A 86 -46.65 -21.58 38.10
CA PHE A 86 -45.41 -21.39 37.34
C PHE A 86 -44.74 -22.70 36.84
N TRP A 87 -45.22 -23.87 37.26
CA TRP A 87 -44.57 -25.18 37.05
C TRP A 87 -45.55 -26.31 36.69
N SER A 88 -46.53 -26.05 35.82
CA SER A 88 -47.25 -27.16 35.19
C SER A 88 -46.32 -27.90 34.20
N SER A 89 -46.30 -29.24 34.27
CA SER A 89 -45.45 -30.10 33.42
C SER A 89 -45.59 -29.83 31.92
N ALA A 90 -46.72 -29.27 31.47
CA ALA A 90 -46.98 -29.01 30.06
C ALA A 90 -46.12 -27.88 29.46
N TRP A 91 -45.77 -26.86 30.24
CA TRP A 91 -45.05 -25.66 29.75
C TRP A 91 -43.56 -25.67 30.09
N PHE A 92 -43.18 -26.43 31.12
CA PHE A 92 -41.79 -26.52 31.55
C PHE A 92 -40.88 -27.15 30.47
N VAL A 93 -41.33 -28.25 29.85
CA VAL A 93 -40.56 -28.98 28.83
C VAL A 93 -40.24 -28.13 27.58
N PRO A 94 -41.20 -27.45 26.92
CA PRO A 94 -40.89 -26.61 25.76
C PRO A 94 -40.04 -25.38 26.13
N PHE A 95 -40.19 -24.82 27.33
CA PHE A 95 -39.35 -23.70 27.80
C PHE A 95 -37.88 -24.12 27.93
N VAL A 96 -37.61 -25.23 28.63
CA VAL A 96 -36.24 -25.75 28.80
C VAL A 96 -35.64 -26.20 27.46
N SER A 97 -36.43 -26.84 26.61
CA SER A 97 -36.01 -27.25 25.26
C SER A 97 -35.62 -26.05 24.39
N GLY A 98 -36.44 -24.98 24.39
CA GLY A 98 -36.13 -23.75 23.66
C GLY A 98 -34.88 -23.03 24.19
N MET A 99 -34.68 -23.03 25.51
CA MET A 99 -33.47 -22.49 26.14
C MET A 99 -32.21 -23.25 25.69
N LEU A 100 -32.24 -24.59 25.71
CA LEU A 100 -31.13 -25.42 25.26
C LEU A 100 -30.83 -25.22 23.77
N CYS A 101 -31.85 -25.24 22.91
CA CYS A 101 -31.68 -25.01 21.48
C CYS A 101 -31.12 -23.61 21.18
N GLY A 102 -31.63 -22.56 21.83
CA GLY A 102 -31.15 -21.19 21.63
C GLY A 102 -29.69 -21.03 22.07
N LEU A 103 -29.31 -21.64 23.19
CA LEU A 103 -27.92 -21.62 23.67
C LEU A 103 -26.97 -22.32 22.71
N VAL A 104 -27.34 -23.51 22.19
CA VAL A 104 -26.54 -24.25 21.18
C VAL A 104 -26.36 -23.42 19.90
N VAL A 105 -27.43 -22.80 19.41
CA VAL A 105 -27.39 -21.96 18.20
C VAL A 105 -26.48 -20.74 18.41
N CYS A 106 -26.60 -20.05 19.56
CA CYS A 106 -25.73 -18.91 19.89
C CYS A 106 -24.25 -19.30 19.95
N LEU A 107 -23.93 -20.45 20.56
CA LEU A 107 -22.55 -20.96 20.62
C LEU A 107 -22.01 -21.27 19.23
N ALA A 108 -22.77 -22.01 18.42
CA ALA A 108 -22.35 -22.41 17.09
C ALA A 108 -22.07 -21.19 16.18
N VAL A 109 -22.96 -20.20 16.20
CA VAL A 109 -22.80 -18.95 15.44
C VAL A 109 -21.63 -18.12 15.96
N GLY A 110 -21.45 -18.05 17.29
CA GLY A 110 -20.33 -17.35 17.92
C GLY A 110 -18.96 -17.90 17.52
N VAL A 111 -18.81 -19.24 17.57
CA VAL A 111 -17.57 -19.92 17.15
C VAL A 111 -17.30 -19.70 15.67
N LEU A 112 -18.31 -19.85 14.82
CA LEU A 112 -18.17 -19.67 13.37
C LEU A 112 -17.69 -18.24 13.02
N ARG A 113 -18.23 -17.24 13.72
CA ARG A 113 -17.79 -15.84 13.56
C ARG A 113 -16.36 -15.63 14.03
N HIS A 114 -15.99 -16.17 15.19
CA HIS A 114 -14.64 -16.03 15.72
C HIS A 114 -13.58 -16.61 14.76
N VAL A 115 -13.87 -17.77 14.16
CA VAL A 115 -13.01 -18.39 13.14
C VAL A 115 -12.95 -17.53 11.87
N SER A 116 -14.08 -16.98 11.41
CA SER A 116 -14.12 -16.08 10.26
C SER A 116 -13.27 -14.83 10.47
N ASP A 117 -13.38 -14.19 11.64
CA ASP A 117 -12.63 -12.98 11.96
C ASP A 117 -11.12 -13.29 12.08
N ALA A 118 -10.76 -14.44 12.66
CA ALA A 118 -9.38 -14.91 12.71
C ALA A 118 -8.79 -15.15 11.30
N LEU A 119 -9.57 -15.75 10.39
CA LEU A 119 -9.15 -16.01 9.01
C LEU A 119 -8.96 -14.70 8.23
N GLN A 120 -9.88 -13.75 8.36
CA GLN A 120 -9.76 -12.42 7.73
C GLN A 120 -8.53 -11.67 8.27
N GLY A 121 -8.31 -11.73 9.58
CA GLY A 121 -7.12 -11.15 10.21
C GLY A 121 -5.82 -11.75 9.67
N ALA A 122 -5.78 -13.07 9.47
CA ALA A 122 -4.64 -13.74 8.85
C ALA A 122 -4.45 -13.33 7.39
N GLN A 123 -5.52 -13.28 6.59
CA GLN A 123 -5.46 -12.85 5.19
C GLN A 123 -4.97 -11.42 5.04
N HIS A 124 -5.45 -10.49 5.88
CA HIS A 124 -4.96 -9.11 5.85
C HIS A 124 -3.46 -9.00 6.15
N LYS A 125 -2.94 -9.84 7.04
CA LYS A 125 -1.49 -9.90 7.32
C LYS A 125 -0.72 -10.41 6.11
N ILE A 126 -1.21 -11.46 5.44
CA ILE A 126 -0.58 -12.02 4.23
C ILE A 126 -0.55 -10.96 3.12
N VAL A 127 -1.67 -10.30 2.83
CA VAL A 127 -1.73 -9.25 1.80
C VAL A 127 -0.81 -8.07 2.12
N ARG A 128 -0.66 -7.71 3.41
CA ARG A 128 0.29 -6.66 3.82
C ARG A 128 1.74 -7.10 3.62
N ALA A 129 2.06 -8.35 3.97
CA ALA A 129 3.40 -8.90 3.78
C ALA A 129 3.75 -9.01 2.29
N GLU A 130 2.81 -9.47 1.46
CA GLU A 130 2.99 -9.57 0.00
C GLU A 130 3.24 -8.19 -0.63
N LYS A 131 2.47 -7.16 -0.24
CA LYS A 131 2.70 -5.79 -0.71
C LYS A 131 4.07 -5.24 -0.31
N ALA A 132 4.49 -5.49 0.93
CA ALA A 132 5.80 -5.07 1.41
C ALA A 132 6.92 -5.77 0.63
N TYR A 133 6.78 -7.07 0.40
CA TYR A 133 7.72 -7.86 -0.41
C TYR A 133 7.79 -7.38 -1.86
N GLN A 134 6.64 -7.11 -2.50
CA GLN A 134 6.62 -6.58 -3.87
C GLN A 134 7.30 -5.21 -3.98
N LEU A 135 7.09 -4.33 -3.00
CA LEU A 135 7.76 -3.03 -2.95
C LEU A 135 9.27 -3.19 -2.80
N GLU A 136 9.71 -4.05 -1.89
CA GLU A 136 11.14 -4.34 -1.70
C GLU A 136 11.77 -4.94 -2.96
N HIS A 137 11.07 -5.88 -3.59
CA HIS A 137 11.55 -6.54 -4.80
C HIS A 137 11.69 -5.56 -5.98
N THR A 138 10.68 -4.73 -6.23
CA THR A 138 10.74 -3.70 -7.29
C THR A 138 11.83 -2.67 -7.04
N LEU A 139 12.05 -2.28 -5.78
CA LEU A 139 13.19 -1.42 -5.42
C LEU A 139 14.51 -2.13 -5.71
N ASN A 140 14.64 -3.41 -5.36
CA ASN A 140 15.86 -4.17 -5.61
C ASN A 140 16.14 -4.32 -7.11
N GLU A 141 15.13 -4.65 -7.92
CA GLU A 141 15.26 -4.71 -9.38
C GLU A 141 15.71 -3.36 -9.97
N SER A 142 15.14 -2.25 -9.51
CA SER A 142 15.54 -0.91 -9.96
C SER A 142 17.00 -0.58 -9.57
N ARG A 143 17.44 -1.05 -8.40
CA ARG A 143 18.81 -0.91 -7.93
C ARG A 143 19.77 -1.73 -8.77
N ASP A 144 19.42 -2.97 -9.08
CA ASP A 144 20.24 -3.86 -9.91
C ASP A 144 20.39 -3.30 -11.32
N GLN A 145 19.31 -2.78 -11.91
CA GLN A 145 19.36 -2.08 -13.22
C GLN A 145 20.25 -0.84 -13.16
N ALA A 146 20.12 -0.02 -12.11
CA ALA A 146 20.99 1.15 -11.93
C ALA A 146 22.46 0.74 -11.83
N LEU A 147 22.79 -0.31 -11.06
CA LEU A 147 24.15 -0.82 -10.94
C LEU A 147 24.71 -1.35 -12.27
N GLN A 148 23.89 -2.05 -13.06
CA GLN A 148 24.29 -2.52 -14.39
C GLN A 148 24.58 -1.35 -15.34
N ASN A 149 23.71 -0.34 -15.35
CA ASN A 149 23.90 0.85 -16.20
C ASN A 149 25.17 1.62 -15.80
N LEU A 150 25.36 1.86 -14.50
CA LEU A 150 26.58 2.49 -13.99
C LEU A 150 27.83 1.70 -14.40
N ASN A 151 27.79 0.38 -14.34
CA ASN A 151 28.93 -0.43 -14.75
C ASN A 151 29.24 -0.26 -16.25
N HIS A 152 28.22 -0.27 -17.12
CA HIS A 152 28.41 -0.02 -18.55
C HIS A 152 28.93 1.38 -18.86
N GLU A 153 28.41 2.39 -18.17
CA GLU A 153 28.85 3.78 -18.32
C GLU A 153 30.27 3.99 -17.80
N LEU A 154 30.71 3.26 -16.77
CA LEU A 154 32.09 3.32 -16.27
C LEU A 154 33.08 2.54 -17.13
N LEU A 155 32.67 1.40 -17.69
CA LEU A 155 33.53 0.57 -18.55
C LEU A 155 33.96 1.30 -19.83
N THR A 156 33.10 2.17 -20.36
CA THR A 156 33.35 2.90 -21.61
C THR A 156 34.53 3.88 -21.50
N PRO A 157 34.54 4.87 -20.59
CA PRO A 157 35.68 5.78 -20.41
C PRO A 157 36.91 5.04 -19.88
N PHE A 158 36.74 4.00 -19.06
CA PHE A 158 37.87 3.17 -18.61
C PHE A 158 38.59 2.49 -19.78
N THR A 159 37.83 1.90 -20.71
CA THR A 159 38.38 1.24 -21.90
C THR A 159 39.04 2.25 -22.84
N GLN A 160 38.49 3.48 -22.96
CA GLN A 160 39.13 4.56 -23.71
C GLN A 160 40.48 4.97 -23.10
N ILE A 161 40.52 5.22 -21.78
CA ILE A 161 41.77 5.56 -21.07
C ILE A 161 42.82 4.48 -21.31
N GLN A 162 42.44 3.21 -21.12
CA GLN A 162 43.35 2.08 -21.29
C GLN A 162 43.85 1.98 -22.73
N GLY A 163 42.97 2.12 -23.73
CA GLY A 163 43.34 2.05 -25.14
C GLY A 163 44.30 3.16 -25.57
N TYR A 164 44.08 4.41 -25.14
CA TYR A 164 45.00 5.51 -25.45
C TYR A 164 46.35 5.36 -24.74
N LEU A 165 46.38 4.86 -23.50
CA LEU A 165 47.61 4.54 -22.80
C LEU A 165 48.40 3.42 -23.49
N GLU A 166 47.72 2.36 -23.94
CA GLU A 166 48.35 1.22 -24.62
C GLU A 166 48.92 1.62 -25.99
N LEU A 167 48.23 2.50 -26.73
CA LEU A 167 48.76 3.10 -27.96
C LEU A 167 50.00 3.96 -27.70
N LEU A 168 49.96 4.79 -26.64
CA LEU A 168 51.10 5.60 -26.22
C LEU A 168 52.31 4.74 -25.85
N GLU A 169 52.11 3.66 -25.10
CA GLU A 169 53.17 2.75 -24.66
C GLU A 169 53.77 1.93 -25.83
N THR A 170 52.93 1.40 -26.71
CA THR A 170 53.35 0.49 -27.80
C THR A 170 54.06 1.21 -28.94
N TYR A 171 53.67 2.45 -29.25
CA TYR A 171 54.12 3.17 -30.43
C TYR A 171 54.79 4.52 -30.09
N GLN A 172 55.28 4.70 -28.86
CA GLN A 172 55.86 5.98 -28.40
C GLN A 172 56.93 6.52 -29.36
N GLU A 173 57.76 5.65 -29.94
CA GLU A 173 58.88 6.04 -30.81
C GLU A 173 58.44 6.39 -32.25
N GLN A 174 57.21 6.03 -32.63
CA GLN A 174 56.66 6.26 -33.97
C GLN A 174 55.75 7.50 -34.05
N TYR A 175 55.35 8.08 -32.91
CA TYR A 175 54.46 9.23 -32.86
C TYR A 175 55.20 10.55 -32.65
N ASN A 176 54.76 11.59 -33.36
CA ASN A 176 55.24 12.95 -33.16
C ASN A 176 54.76 13.49 -31.80
N ALA A 177 55.47 14.48 -31.26
CA ALA A 177 55.14 15.10 -29.96
C ALA A 177 53.70 15.66 -29.90
N GLU A 178 53.16 16.17 -31.01
CA GLU A 178 51.77 16.64 -31.10
C GLU A 178 50.75 15.50 -30.93
N THR A 179 51.02 14.32 -31.53
CA THR A 179 50.13 13.16 -31.45
C THR A 179 50.14 12.56 -30.04
N GLN A 180 51.31 12.49 -29.40
CA GLN A 180 51.42 12.07 -27.99
C GLN A 180 50.69 13.02 -27.05
N ALA A 181 50.81 14.33 -27.26
CA ALA A 181 50.07 15.33 -26.48
C ALA A 181 48.56 15.20 -26.65
N CYS A 182 48.09 14.90 -27.87
CA CYS A 182 46.68 14.66 -28.16
C CYS A 182 46.14 13.41 -27.43
N PHE A 183 46.88 12.31 -27.43
CA PHE A 183 46.49 11.09 -26.69
C PHE A 183 46.49 11.30 -25.17
N LEU A 184 47.46 12.03 -24.62
CA LEU A 184 47.46 12.43 -23.21
C LEU A 184 46.25 13.32 -22.85
N MET A 185 45.82 14.18 -23.77
CA MET A 185 44.60 14.98 -23.59
C MET A 185 43.34 14.10 -23.55
N TYR A 186 43.23 13.09 -24.43
CA TYR A 186 42.11 12.14 -24.39
C TYR A 186 42.09 11.28 -23.13
N VAL A 187 43.25 10.81 -22.67
CA VAL A 187 43.38 10.11 -21.38
C VAL A 187 42.89 11.00 -20.23
N ARG A 188 43.30 12.27 -20.20
CA ARG A 188 42.85 13.22 -19.19
C ARG A 188 41.34 13.45 -19.23
N SER A 189 40.79 13.65 -20.43
CA SER A 189 39.35 13.83 -20.63
C SER A 189 38.55 12.61 -20.14
N GLY A 190 39.00 11.40 -20.46
CA GLY A 190 38.37 10.16 -19.99
C GLY A 190 38.40 10.03 -18.47
N CYS A 191 39.51 10.43 -17.82
CA CYS A 191 39.61 10.44 -16.36
C CYS A 191 38.64 11.46 -15.72
N GLU A 192 38.49 12.64 -16.31
CA GLU A 192 37.56 13.67 -15.86
C GLU A 192 36.10 13.21 -16.01
N GLU A 193 35.76 12.54 -17.12
CA GLU A 193 34.43 11.95 -17.36
C GLU A 193 34.12 10.82 -16.36
N LEU A 194 35.09 9.93 -16.10
CA LEU A 194 34.96 8.84 -15.14
C LEU A 194 34.76 9.37 -13.71
N LEU A 195 35.48 10.43 -13.32
CA LEU A 195 35.28 11.11 -12.04
C LEU A 195 33.88 11.73 -11.92
N SER A 196 33.36 12.34 -13.00
CA SER A 196 32.00 12.88 -13.05
C SER A 196 30.93 11.81 -12.89
N LEU A 197 31.09 10.67 -13.56
CA LEU A 197 30.16 9.52 -13.44
C LEU A 197 30.15 8.94 -12.03
N ILE A 198 31.33 8.80 -11.40
CA ILE A 198 31.43 8.34 -10.01
C ILE A 198 30.75 9.33 -9.05
N ALA A 199 30.99 10.63 -9.21
CA ALA A 199 30.38 11.65 -8.37
C ALA A 199 28.84 11.62 -8.46
N THR A 200 28.32 11.55 -9.69
CA THR A 200 26.87 11.46 -9.96
C THR A 200 26.26 10.18 -9.37
N ALA A 201 26.95 9.04 -9.49
CA ALA A 201 26.53 7.78 -8.90
C ALA A 201 26.49 7.86 -7.36
N LEU A 202 27.51 8.47 -6.74
CA LEU A 202 27.60 8.63 -5.30
C LEU A 202 26.50 9.54 -4.73
N GLU A 203 26.18 10.63 -5.43
CA GLU A 203 25.07 11.53 -5.08
C GLU A 203 23.72 10.81 -5.16
N SER A 204 23.50 10.01 -6.20
CA SER A 204 22.27 9.22 -6.37
C SER A 204 22.10 8.16 -5.26
N ALA A 205 23.20 7.58 -4.78
CA ALA A 205 23.20 6.57 -3.73
C ALA A 205 22.98 7.17 -2.32
N GLN A 206 23.43 8.41 -2.10
CA GLN A 206 23.27 9.10 -0.80
C GLN A 206 21.88 9.73 -0.63
N THR A 207 21.21 10.10 -1.72
CA THR A 207 19.92 10.80 -1.66
C THR A 207 18.86 10.07 -2.50
N PRO A 208 18.38 8.89 -2.08
CA PRO A 208 17.29 8.21 -2.75
C PRO A 208 16.02 9.08 -2.69
N GLY A 209 15.66 9.71 -3.82
CA GLY A 209 14.37 10.37 -4.01
C GLY A 209 14.35 11.90 -4.03
N ARG A 210 15.48 12.62 -4.05
CA ARG A 210 15.45 14.08 -4.25
C ARG A 210 16.78 14.65 -4.74
N GLN A 211 16.99 14.72 -6.05
CA GLN A 211 17.83 15.78 -6.59
C GLN A 211 17.08 17.09 -6.34
N GLN A 212 17.36 17.77 -5.21
CA GLN A 212 16.88 19.13 -5.03
C GLN A 212 17.78 20.02 -5.90
N PRO A 213 17.24 20.67 -6.94
CA PRO A 213 18.03 21.58 -7.76
C PRO A 213 18.61 22.67 -6.86
N HIS A 214 19.92 22.86 -6.92
CA HIS A 214 20.61 23.93 -6.21
C HIS A 214 20.35 25.25 -6.97
N LEU A 215 19.18 25.84 -6.71
CA LEU A 215 18.74 27.07 -7.33
C LEU A 215 19.66 28.23 -6.93
N SER A 216 20.33 28.82 -7.91
CA SER A 216 21.17 30.01 -7.71
C SER A 216 20.88 31.05 -8.79
N ALA A 217 21.08 32.33 -8.47
CA ALA A 217 21.01 33.41 -9.45
C ALA A 217 22.36 33.47 -10.18
N PHE A 218 22.36 33.22 -11.49
CA PHE A 218 23.58 33.27 -12.30
C PHE A 218 23.35 34.01 -13.62
N SER A 219 24.44 34.51 -14.23
CA SER A 219 24.41 35.14 -15.55
C SER A 219 24.32 34.06 -16.63
N LEU A 220 23.18 33.99 -17.32
CA LEU A 220 22.96 33.01 -18.38
C LEU A 220 23.99 33.16 -19.52
N GLN A 221 24.34 34.40 -19.84
CA GLN A 221 25.28 34.68 -20.92
C GLN A 221 26.68 34.13 -20.61
N HIS A 222 27.16 34.31 -19.38
CA HIS A 222 28.46 33.78 -18.96
C HIS A 222 28.48 32.24 -19.01
N GLU A 223 27.39 31.61 -18.58
CA GLU A 223 27.27 30.16 -18.55
C GLU A 223 27.25 29.54 -19.95
N VAL A 224 26.48 30.14 -20.88
CA VAL A 224 26.42 29.68 -22.27
C VAL A 224 27.73 29.97 -23.01
N GLN A 225 28.41 31.09 -22.73
CA GLN A 225 29.74 31.36 -23.29
C GLN A 225 30.79 30.34 -22.82
N ALA A 226 30.77 29.96 -21.54
CA ALA A 226 31.67 28.94 -21.01
C ALA A 226 31.44 27.58 -21.67
N MET A 227 30.18 27.21 -21.93
CA MET A 227 29.84 26.00 -22.70
C MET A 227 30.35 26.11 -24.15
N MET A 228 30.10 27.25 -24.82
CA MET A 228 30.55 27.49 -26.19
C MET A 228 32.07 27.36 -26.36
N ALA A 229 32.84 27.70 -25.32
CA ALA A 229 34.30 27.56 -25.33
C ALA A 229 34.78 26.10 -25.40
N HIS A 230 33.96 25.14 -24.94
CA HIS A 230 34.27 23.71 -24.94
C HIS A 230 33.97 23.02 -26.28
N PHE A 231 33.28 23.67 -27.22
CA PHE A 231 33.05 23.09 -28.55
C PHE A 231 34.34 23.06 -29.38
N GLU A 232 34.50 21.98 -30.15
CA GLU A 232 35.66 21.77 -31.01
C GLU A 232 35.88 22.94 -31.99
N PRO A 233 37.15 23.25 -32.33
CA PRO A 233 37.48 24.33 -33.26
C PRO A 233 36.81 24.20 -34.63
N ARG A 234 36.59 22.96 -35.10
CA ARG A 234 35.91 22.66 -36.38
C ARG A 234 34.45 23.08 -36.37
N PHE A 235 33.74 22.86 -35.26
CA PHE A 235 32.33 23.24 -35.12
C PHE A 235 32.13 24.77 -35.23
N ARG A 236 33.08 25.55 -34.70
CA ARG A 236 33.11 27.02 -34.82
C ARG A 236 33.43 27.53 -36.23
N GLN A 237 34.05 26.71 -37.09
CA GLN A 237 34.35 27.06 -38.47
C GLN A 237 33.18 26.73 -39.40
N ASP A 238 32.51 25.60 -39.17
CA ASP A 238 31.41 25.14 -40.03
C ASP A 238 30.06 25.81 -39.69
N TYR A 239 29.87 26.27 -38.45
CA TYR A 239 28.60 26.84 -38.00
C TYR A 239 28.78 28.22 -37.33
N ARG A 240 28.03 29.21 -37.83
CA ARG A 240 27.91 30.53 -37.20
C ARG A 240 26.82 30.51 -36.13
N VAL A 241 27.21 30.30 -34.89
CA VAL A 241 26.33 30.45 -33.72
C VAL A 241 26.37 31.90 -33.26
N LYS A 242 25.21 32.58 -33.23
CA LYS A 242 25.06 33.94 -32.72
C LYS A 242 24.29 33.90 -31.41
N LEU A 243 24.93 34.33 -30.33
CA LEU A 243 24.27 34.55 -29.04
C LEU A 243 23.63 35.93 -29.02
N ASP A 244 22.31 35.97 -28.86
CA ASP A 244 21.54 37.19 -28.65
C ASP A 244 20.88 37.15 -27.28
N ILE A 245 21.69 37.44 -26.26
CA ILE A 245 21.29 37.43 -24.85
C ILE A 245 21.82 38.71 -24.21
N ALA A 246 20.96 39.46 -23.53
CA ALA A 246 21.37 40.68 -22.83
C ALA A 246 22.28 40.34 -21.63
N GLU A 247 23.37 41.11 -21.46
CA GLU A 247 24.37 40.94 -20.38
C GLU A 247 23.78 40.95 -18.97
N SER A 248 22.64 41.62 -18.78
CA SER A 248 21.94 41.71 -17.50
C SER A 248 20.97 40.57 -17.21
N THR A 249 20.89 39.55 -18.08
CA THR A 249 19.92 38.45 -17.92
C THR A 249 20.39 37.49 -16.84
N GLN A 250 19.82 37.62 -15.65
CA GLN A 250 20.01 36.66 -14.57
C GLN A 250 18.90 35.62 -14.57
N VAL A 251 19.29 34.36 -14.41
CA VAL A 251 18.38 33.22 -14.32
C VAL A 251 18.50 32.62 -12.93
N TYR A 252 17.36 32.29 -12.34
CA TYR A 252 17.28 31.59 -11.06
C TYR A 252 16.97 30.12 -11.32
N ALA A 253 18.02 29.33 -11.51
CA ALA A 253 17.94 27.91 -11.82
C ALA A 253 19.17 27.18 -11.29
N ASP A 254 19.19 25.87 -11.42
CA ASP A 254 20.41 25.10 -11.19
C ASP A 254 21.30 25.17 -12.44
N PRO A 255 22.52 25.73 -12.34
CA PRO A 255 23.41 25.88 -13.49
C PRO A 255 23.74 24.54 -14.17
N HIS A 256 23.77 23.44 -13.41
CA HIS A 256 24.12 22.12 -13.94
C HIS A 256 23.00 21.58 -14.83
N PHE A 257 21.74 21.69 -14.40
CA PHE A 257 20.58 21.33 -15.21
C PHE A 257 20.43 22.22 -16.45
N VAL A 258 20.70 23.52 -16.33
CA VAL A 258 20.64 24.45 -17.48
C VAL A 258 21.71 24.13 -18.52
N ARG A 259 22.87 23.63 -18.10
CA ARG A 259 23.94 23.20 -19.01
C ARG A 259 23.65 21.87 -19.71
N GLN A 260 22.81 21.02 -19.12
CA GLN A 260 22.44 19.71 -19.67
C GLN A 260 21.37 19.80 -20.78
N ILE A 261 20.55 20.85 -20.77
CA ILE A 261 19.51 21.15 -21.77
C ILE A 261 20.14 21.82 -22.99
#